data_AF-A0A485N745-F1
#
_entry.id   AF-A0A485N745-F1
#
_cell.length_a   1.000
_cell.length_b   1.000
_cell.length_c   1.000
_cell.angle_alpha   90.00
_cell.angle_beta   90.00
_cell.angle_gamma   90.00
#
_symmetry.space_group_name_H-M   'P 1'
#
loop_
_entity.id
_entity.type
_entity.pdbx_description
1 polymer ?
#
loop_
_entity_poly.entity_id
_entity_poly.type
_entity_poly.pdbx_seq_one_letter_code
_entity_poly.pdbx_strand_id
1 'polypeptide(L)'
;MLCTDGQQLLRQVLHPEASRKNLVLPDTFFSFYDLRREFHVQHPSACPARELTVATMAQDLGLETDATEDDFGVWEVKTMVAVILHLLEGPSGQLFSKAEVVKQKYETGPCSKADVVDSETVVRARGLPWQSSDQDVARFFKGLNIARGGVALCLNAQGRRNGEALIRFVDSEQRDLALQRHKHHMGVRYIEVYKATGEEFVKIAGGTSLEVARFLSREDQVILRLRGLPFSAGPADVLGFLGPECPVTGGADGLLFVRHPDGRPTGDAFALFACEELAQAALRRHKGILGKRYIELFRSTAAEVQQVLNRYASSPLLPTLTAPLLPIPFPLAAGTGRDCVRLRGLPYTATIEDILSFLGDAAADIRPHGVHMVLNQQGRPSGDAFIQMTSAERALAAAQRCHKKVMKERYVEVVPCSTEEMSRVLMGGTLGRSGLSPPPCKLPFSP
;
A
#
# COMPACT_ATOMS: atom_id res chain seq x y z
N MET A 1 -8.33 -36.14 2.37
CA MET A 1 -8.37 -34.83 1.67
C MET A 1 -9.71 -34.20 2.01
N LEU A 2 -9.79 -32.89 2.21
CA LEU A 2 -11.03 -32.22 2.65
C LEU A 2 -11.97 -32.01 1.46
N CYS A 3 -13.29 -32.16 1.66
CA CYS A 3 -14.30 -31.73 0.70
C CYS A 3 -15.21 -30.72 1.41
N THR A 4 -15.47 -29.58 0.77
CA THR A 4 -16.21 -28.47 1.39
C THR A 4 -17.38 -28.02 0.53
N ASP A 5 -18.41 -27.46 1.18
CA ASP A 5 -19.49 -26.77 0.50
C ASP A 5 -19.01 -25.39 0.02
N GLY A 6 -18.33 -25.36 -1.12
CA GLY A 6 -17.71 -24.15 -1.63
C GLY A 6 -16.37 -23.81 -0.97
N GLN A 7 -15.69 -22.81 -1.52
CA GLN A 7 -14.37 -22.36 -1.04
C GLN A 7 -14.39 -21.29 0.07
N GLN A 8 -15.56 -20.69 0.36
CA GLN A 8 -15.64 -19.47 1.19
C GLN A 8 -15.16 -19.70 2.63
N LEU A 9 -15.59 -20.77 3.30
CA LEU A 9 -15.22 -21.04 4.68
C LEU A 9 -13.70 -21.15 4.85
N LEU A 10 -13.02 -21.82 3.94
CA LEU A 10 -11.56 -21.94 4.00
C LEU A 10 -10.89 -20.60 3.67
N ARG A 11 -11.22 -19.99 2.53
CA ARG A 11 -10.49 -18.85 1.98
C ARG A 11 -10.82 -17.51 2.65
N GLN A 12 -12.03 -17.34 3.18
CA GLN A 12 -12.51 -16.10 3.80
C GLN A 12 -12.54 -16.14 5.32
N VAL A 13 -12.63 -17.33 5.93
CA VAL A 13 -12.78 -17.46 7.39
C VAL A 13 -11.56 -18.15 8.00
N LEU A 14 -11.33 -19.43 7.70
CA LEU A 14 -10.34 -20.24 8.39
C LEU A 14 -8.92 -19.70 8.23
N HIS A 15 -8.46 -19.48 6.99
CA HIS A 15 -7.11 -19.00 6.71
C HIS A 15 -6.84 -17.59 7.28
N PRO A 16 -7.75 -16.60 7.10
CA PRO A 16 -7.65 -15.30 7.76
C PRO A 16 -7.64 -15.37 9.29
N GLU A 17 -8.54 -16.13 9.91
CA GLU A 17 -8.64 -16.21 11.36
C GLU A 17 -7.43 -16.91 11.98
N ALA A 18 -6.93 -17.97 11.35
CA ALA A 18 -5.71 -18.64 11.78
C ALA A 18 -4.52 -17.66 11.72
N SER A 19 -4.39 -16.91 10.61
CA SER A 19 -3.35 -15.88 10.45
C SER A 19 -3.47 -14.79 11.52
N ARG A 20 -4.68 -14.28 11.79
CA ARG A 20 -4.93 -13.25 12.80
C ARG A 20 -4.58 -13.70 14.21
N LYS A 21 -4.82 -14.98 14.52
CA LYS A 21 -4.52 -15.60 15.82
C LYS A 21 -3.12 -16.20 15.90
N ASN A 22 -2.30 -16.07 14.85
CA ASN A 22 -0.97 -16.68 14.73
C ASN A 22 -0.98 -18.21 14.94
N LEU A 23 -2.04 -18.87 14.46
CA LEU A 23 -2.17 -20.33 14.49
C LEU A 23 -1.60 -20.93 13.22
N VAL A 24 -0.84 -22.02 13.38
CA VAL A 24 -0.36 -22.83 12.26
C VAL A 24 -1.45 -23.84 11.91
N LEU A 25 -1.96 -23.77 10.68
CA LEU A 25 -2.91 -24.74 10.17
C LEU A 25 -2.17 -26.01 9.70
N PRO A 26 -2.71 -27.21 9.96
CA PRO A 26 -2.24 -28.44 9.32
C PRO A 26 -2.34 -28.40 7.79
N ASP A 27 -1.49 -29.17 7.10
CA ASP A 27 -1.43 -29.24 5.64
C ASP A 27 -2.78 -29.62 4.99
N THR A 28 -3.63 -30.35 5.72
CA THR A 28 -4.98 -30.76 5.29
C THR A 28 -5.90 -29.60 4.97
N PHE A 29 -5.65 -28.39 5.47
CA PHE A 29 -6.46 -27.20 5.20
C PHE A 29 -5.96 -26.37 4.01
N PHE A 30 -4.87 -26.78 3.36
CA PHE A 30 -4.33 -26.11 2.18
C PHE A 30 -4.72 -26.79 0.86
N SER A 31 -5.43 -27.91 0.92
CA SER A 31 -5.98 -28.57 -0.25
C SER A 31 -7.37 -29.15 0.03
N PHE A 32 -8.33 -28.86 -0.85
CA PHE A 32 -9.71 -29.26 -0.69
C PHE A 32 -10.41 -29.45 -2.05
N TYR A 33 -11.50 -30.20 -2.06
CA TYR A 33 -12.43 -30.24 -3.18
C TYR A 33 -13.63 -29.35 -2.89
N ASP A 34 -14.05 -28.58 -3.89
CA ASP A 34 -15.26 -27.77 -3.84
C ASP A 34 -16.43 -28.62 -4.37
N LEU A 35 -17.31 -29.07 -3.47
CA LEU A 35 -18.44 -29.92 -3.82
C LEU A 35 -19.36 -29.26 -4.87
N ARG A 36 -19.53 -27.94 -4.82
CA ARG A 36 -20.39 -27.22 -5.76
C ARG A 36 -19.82 -27.25 -7.17
N ARG A 37 -18.49 -27.19 -7.29
CA ARG A 37 -17.80 -27.32 -8.58
C ARG A 37 -17.90 -28.73 -9.13
N GLU A 38 -17.65 -29.73 -8.30
CA GLU A 38 -17.75 -31.14 -8.68
C GLU A 38 -19.16 -31.49 -9.14
N PHE A 39 -20.18 -30.97 -8.43
CA PHE A 39 -21.58 -31.08 -8.84
C PHE A 39 -21.84 -30.41 -10.19
N HIS A 40 -21.42 -29.15 -10.37
CA HIS A 40 -21.64 -28.41 -11.61
C HIS A 40 -20.96 -29.06 -12.83
N VAL A 41 -19.84 -29.77 -12.64
CA VAL A 41 -19.17 -30.54 -13.71
C VAL A 41 -20.06 -31.68 -14.21
N GLN A 42 -20.75 -32.40 -13.33
CA GLN A 42 -21.70 -33.45 -13.73
C GLN A 42 -23.07 -32.89 -14.16
N HIS A 43 -23.48 -31.75 -13.60
CA HIS A 43 -24.77 -31.12 -13.84
C HIS A 43 -24.61 -29.69 -14.40
N PRO A 44 -24.05 -29.52 -15.61
CA PRO A 44 -23.77 -28.20 -16.19
C PRO A 44 -25.05 -27.40 -16.52
N SER A 45 -26.21 -28.05 -16.57
CA SER A 45 -27.52 -27.40 -16.74
C SER A 45 -28.07 -26.75 -15.46
N ALA A 46 -27.49 -27.05 -14.30
CA ALA A 46 -27.84 -26.41 -13.04
C ALA A 46 -27.33 -24.95 -12.99
N CYS A 47 -27.67 -24.21 -11.93
CA CYS A 47 -27.16 -22.85 -11.75
C CYS A 47 -25.61 -22.86 -11.61
N PRO A 48 -24.94 -21.71 -11.84
CA PRO A 48 -23.50 -21.61 -11.72
C PRO A 48 -23.00 -22.11 -10.35
N ALA A 49 -21.85 -22.76 -10.30
CA ALA A 49 -21.32 -23.38 -9.06
C ALA A 49 -21.31 -22.43 -7.83
N ARG A 50 -21.10 -21.13 -8.03
CA ARG A 50 -21.10 -20.12 -6.96
C ARG A 50 -22.47 -19.88 -6.31
N GLU A 51 -23.55 -20.21 -7.00
CA GLU A 51 -24.95 -20.02 -6.59
C GLU A 51 -25.57 -21.31 -6.03
N LEU A 52 -24.91 -22.46 -6.23
CA LEU A 52 -25.31 -23.73 -5.64
C LEU A 52 -25.18 -23.70 -4.12
N THR A 53 -26.07 -24.44 -3.47
CA THR A 53 -26.04 -24.76 -2.03
C THR A 53 -26.23 -26.26 -1.86
N VAL A 54 -25.90 -26.79 -0.67
CA VAL A 54 -26.16 -28.20 -0.35
C VAL A 54 -27.64 -28.57 -0.57
N ALA A 55 -28.56 -27.68 -0.19
CA ALA A 55 -30.00 -27.88 -0.36
C ALA A 55 -30.42 -27.95 -1.83
N THR A 56 -29.95 -27.03 -2.67
CA THR A 56 -30.31 -27.02 -4.10
C THR A 56 -29.72 -28.21 -4.84
N MET A 57 -28.48 -28.63 -4.50
CA MET A 57 -27.89 -29.85 -5.07
C MET A 57 -28.69 -31.10 -4.68
N ALA A 58 -29.13 -31.20 -3.43
CA ALA A 58 -29.96 -32.31 -2.99
C ALA A 58 -31.32 -32.34 -3.69
N GLN A 59 -31.94 -31.17 -3.87
CA GLN A 59 -33.21 -31.03 -4.59
C GLN A 59 -33.07 -31.48 -6.06
N ASP A 60 -32.00 -31.08 -6.74
CA ASP A 60 -31.74 -31.45 -8.13
C ASP A 60 -31.53 -32.97 -8.31
N LEU A 61 -30.99 -33.63 -7.28
CA LEU A 61 -30.80 -35.09 -7.25
C LEU A 61 -32.02 -35.86 -6.71
N GLY A 62 -33.06 -35.17 -6.24
CA GLY A 62 -34.22 -35.81 -5.60
C GLY A 62 -33.88 -36.51 -4.28
N LEU A 63 -32.86 -36.05 -3.56
CA LEU A 63 -32.47 -36.60 -2.26
C LEU A 63 -33.38 -36.05 -1.14
N GLU A 64 -33.86 -36.94 -0.27
CA GLU A 64 -34.59 -36.53 0.93
C GLU A 64 -33.64 -35.78 1.88
N THR A 65 -34.04 -34.59 2.32
CA THR A 65 -33.30 -33.78 3.27
C THR A 65 -34.11 -33.63 4.54
N ASP A 66 -33.57 -34.09 5.67
CA ASP A 66 -34.19 -33.92 6.97
C ASP A 66 -33.61 -32.67 7.66
N ALA A 67 -34.13 -31.51 7.29
CA ALA A 67 -33.75 -30.24 7.89
C ALA A 67 -34.29 -30.06 9.32
N THR A 68 -35.02 -31.05 9.86
CA THR A 68 -35.60 -31.01 11.22
C THR A 68 -34.72 -31.63 12.28
N GLU A 69 -33.55 -32.18 11.92
CA GLU A 69 -32.55 -32.62 12.89
C GLU A 69 -32.03 -31.42 13.71
N ASP A 70 -32.28 -31.44 15.02
CA ASP A 70 -31.95 -30.37 15.98
C ASP A 70 -30.44 -30.10 16.13
N ASP A 71 -29.57 -30.97 15.60
CA ASP A 71 -28.13 -30.82 15.71
C ASP A 71 -27.55 -29.93 14.60
N PHE A 72 -27.07 -28.75 15.01
CA PHE A 72 -26.49 -27.74 14.13
C PHE A 72 -25.40 -28.31 13.19
N GLY A 73 -25.67 -28.29 11.89
CA GLY A 73 -24.75 -28.69 10.82
C GLY A 73 -24.67 -30.21 10.55
N VAL A 74 -25.31 -31.06 11.36
CA VAL A 74 -25.32 -32.51 11.12
C VAL A 74 -26.09 -32.84 9.83
N TRP A 75 -27.24 -32.20 9.63
CA TRP A 75 -28.04 -32.39 8.42
C TRP A 75 -27.25 -31.99 7.16
N GLU A 76 -26.54 -30.85 7.19
CA GLU A 76 -25.73 -30.36 6.05
C GLU A 76 -24.66 -31.38 5.68
N VAL A 77 -23.94 -31.92 6.67
CA VAL A 77 -22.91 -32.93 6.44
C VAL A 77 -23.51 -34.22 5.87
N LYS A 78 -24.64 -34.70 6.43
CA LYS A 78 -25.34 -35.88 5.90
C LYS A 78 -25.76 -35.69 4.46
N THR A 79 -26.34 -34.53 4.13
CA THR A 79 -26.75 -34.21 2.77
C THR A 79 -25.56 -34.07 1.83
N MET A 80 -24.46 -33.44 2.26
CA MET A 80 -23.22 -33.40 1.48
C MET A 80 -22.70 -34.81 1.18
N VAL A 81 -22.71 -35.71 2.17
CA VAL A 81 -22.30 -37.12 1.97
C VAL A 81 -23.22 -37.81 0.97
N ALA A 82 -24.54 -37.63 1.06
CA ALA A 82 -25.49 -38.21 0.12
C ALA A 82 -25.26 -37.70 -1.32
N VAL A 83 -25.04 -36.39 -1.49
CA VAL A 83 -24.69 -35.79 -2.79
C VAL A 83 -23.39 -36.41 -3.33
N ILE A 84 -22.34 -36.49 -2.50
CA ILE A 84 -21.05 -37.06 -2.90
C ILE A 84 -21.20 -38.53 -3.34
N LEU A 85 -21.93 -39.35 -2.59
CA LEU A 85 -22.17 -40.75 -2.94
C LEU A 85 -22.90 -40.87 -4.27
N HIS A 86 -23.93 -40.05 -4.51
CA HIS A 86 -24.65 -40.04 -5.77
C HIS A 86 -23.75 -39.62 -6.94
N LEU A 87 -22.95 -38.57 -6.76
CA LEU A 87 -21.97 -38.13 -7.76
C LEU A 87 -20.99 -39.26 -8.13
N LEU A 88 -20.51 -40.02 -7.14
CA LEU A 88 -19.58 -41.15 -7.33
C LEU A 88 -20.20 -42.36 -8.03
N GLU A 89 -21.52 -42.55 -7.92
CA GLU A 89 -22.26 -43.58 -8.67
C GLU A 89 -22.48 -43.19 -10.15
N GLY A 90 -22.29 -41.91 -10.48
CA GLY A 90 -22.46 -41.37 -11.82
C GLY A 90 -21.41 -41.88 -12.84
N PRO A 91 -21.71 -41.81 -14.15
CA PRO A 91 -20.88 -42.38 -15.22
C PRO A 91 -19.54 -41.67 -15.47
N SER A 92 -19.14 -40.69 -14.64
CA SER A 92 -17.94 -39.87 -14.88
C SER A 92 -16.80 -40.23 -13.92
N GLY A 93 -15.75 -40.85 -14.47
CA GLY A 93 -14.56 -41.29 -13.70
C GLY A 93 -13.54 -40.19 -13.37
N GLN A 94 -13.91 -38.91 -13.42
CA GLN A 94 -12.99 -37.78 -13.18
C GLN A 94 -13.37 -36.86 -12.01
N LEU A 95 -14.37 -37.24 -11.21
CA LEU A 95 -14.72 -36.49 -10.01
C LEU A 95 -13.58 -36.47 -8.99
N PHE A 96 -13.48 -35.35 -8.28
CA PHE A 96 -12.49 -35.16 -7.21
C PHE A 96 -11.06 -35.45 -7.71
N SER A 97 -10.77 -35.15 -8.97
CA SER A 97 -9.45 -35.40 -9.56
C SER A 97 -8.48 -34.23 -9.36
N LYS A 98 -8.99 -33.00 -9.35
CA LYS A 98 -8.19 -31.78 -9.23
C LYS A 98 -8.61 -30.98 -8.01
N ALA A 99 -7.91 -31.19 -6.90
CA ALA A 99 -8.13 -30.41 -5.69
C ALA A 99 -7.74 -28.94 -5.89
N GLU A 100 -8.50 -28.05 -5.26
CA GLU A 100 -8.09 -26.68 -5.05
C GLU A 100 -6.95 -26.60 -4.04
N VAL A 101 -6.07 -25.63 -4.24
CA VAL A 101 -4.92 -25.40 -3.37
C VAL A 101 -4.96 -23.96 -2.86
N VAL A 102 -4.66 -23.79 -1.57
CA VAL A 102 -4.34 -22.50 -0.96
C VAL A 102 -2.83 -22.44 -0.79
N LYS A 103 -2.17 -21.43 -1.35
CA LYS A 103 -0.73 -21.27 -1.21
C LYS A 103 -0.36 -20.97 0.24
N GLN A 104 0.57 -21.74 0.80
CA GLN A 104 1.01 -21.53 2.18
C GLN A 104 1.75 -20.21 2.36
N LYS A 105 2.61 -19.86 1.39
CA LYS A 105 3.44 -18.66 1.39
C LYS A 105 3.27 -17.90 0.09
N TYR A 106 3.45 -16.59 0.17
CA TYR A 106 3.51 -15.73 -0.99
C TYR A 106 4.91 -15.82 -1.61
N GLU A 107 4.96 -15.95 -2.94
CA GLU A 107 6.20 -16.03 -3.69
C GLU A 107 6.50 -14.65 -4.28
N THR A 108 7.59 -14.04 -3.83
CA THR A 108 8.10 -12.80 -4.42
C THR A 108 8.68 -13.08 -5.81
N GLY A 109 8.70 -12.08 -6.68
CA GLY A 109 9.33 -12.22 -7.98
C GLY A 109 9.19 -11.00 -8.87
N PRO A 110 9.97 -10.93 -9.97
CA PRO A 110 9.82 -9.89 -10.97
C PRO A 110 8.55 -10.08 -11.82
N CYS A 111 8.08 -8.98 -12.42
CA CYS A 111 7.08 -8.98 -13.47
C CYS A 111 7.66 -8.29 -14.71
N SER A 112 7.47 -8.90 -15.88
CA SER A 112 7.93 -8.37 -17.16
C SER A 112 6.90 -7.40 -17.73
N LYS A 113 7.35 -6.36 -18.45
CA LYS A 113 6.41 -5.56 -19.26
C LYS A 113 5.73 -6.34 -20.39
N ALA A 114 6.32 -7.46 -20.82
CA ALA A 114 5.72 -8.32 -21.84
C ALA A 114 4.61 -9.22 -21.26
N ASP A 115 4.46 -9.28 -19.93
CA ASP A 115 3.44 -10.09 -19.31
C ASP A 115 2.06 -9.50 -19.60
N VAL A 116 1.18 -10.29 -20.21
CA VAL A 116 -0.23 -9.95 -20.33
C VAL A 116 -0.89 -10.28 -19.00
N VAL A 117 -1.36 -9.24 -18.31
CA VAL A 117 -2.09 -9.36 -17.06
C VAL A 117 -3.56 -9.12 -17.33
N ASP A 118 -4.40 -10.11 -17.01
CA ASP A 118 -5.84 -9.97 -17.09
C ASP A 118 -6.34 -8.97 -16.04
N SER A 119 -7.08 -7.96 -16.49
CA SER A 119 -7.69 -6.93 -15.65
C SER A 119 -8.67 -7.50 -14.63
N GLU A 120 -9.28 -8.65 -14.91
CA GLU A 120 -10.19 -9.28 -13.94
C GLU A 120 -9.47 -9.96 -12.77
N THR A 121 -8.13 -9.99 -12.77
CA THR A 121 -7.32 -10.62 -11.70
C THR A 121 -6.66 -9.61 -10.75
N VAL A 122 -6.87 -8.30 -10.95
CA VAL A 122 -6.15 -7.25 -10.22
C VAL A 122 -7.07 -6.45 -9.30
N VAL A 123 -6.58 -6.15 -8.08
CA VAL A 123 -7.16 -5.15 -7.19
C VAL A 123 -6.17 -4.07 -6.83
N ARG A 124 -6.69 -2.90 -6.44
CA ARG A 124 -5.96 -1.84 -5.76
C ARG A 124 -6.35 -1.81 -4.29
N ALA A 125 -5.37 -1.91 -3.41
CA ALA A 125 -5.52 -1.69 -1.98
C ALA A 125 -5.02 -0.29 -1.61
N ARG A 126 -5.80 0.46 -0.83
CA ARG A 126 -5.44 1.78 -0.29
C ARG A 126 -5.55 1.80 1.24
N GLY A 127 -4.81 2.70 1.85
CA GLY A 127 -4.79 2.85 3.31
C GLY A 127 -3.75 1.97 4.00
N LEU A 128 -2.79 1.40 3.26
CA LEU A 128 -1.74 0.58 3.83
C LEU A 128 -0.89 1.42 4.80
N PRO A 129 -0.50 0.87 5.97
CA PRO A 129 0.59 1.43 6.77
C PRO A 129 1.83 1.68 5.91
N TRP A 130 2.50 2.82 6.07
CA TRP A 130 3.63 3.19 5.22
C TRP A 130 4.84 2.24 5.31
N GLN A 131 4.93 1.47 6.40
CA GLN A 131 5.99 0.48 6.61
C GLN A 131 5.62 -0.92 6.08
N SER A 132 4.38 -1.13 5.61
CA SER A 132 3.93 -2.43 5.13
C SER A 132 4.82 -2.97 4.02
N SER A 133 5.18 -4.24 4.15
CA SER A 133 5.82 -5.04 3.11
C SER A 133 4.78 -5.73 2.23
N ASP A 134 5.24 -6.30 1.11
CA ASP A 134 4.46 -7.24 0.31
C ASP A 134 4.00 -8.46 1.11
N GLN A 135 4.81 -8.95 2.04
CA GLN A 135 4.41 -10.04 2.94
C GLN A 135 3.27 -9.64 3.89
N ASP A 136 3.22 -8.38 4.33
CA ASP A 136 2.10 -7.86 5.14
C ASP A 136 0.82 -7.76 4.31
N VAL A 137 0.93 -7.34 3.04
CA VAL A 137 -0.19 -7.33 2.09
C VAL A 137 -0.68 -8.75 1.82
N ALA A 138 0.24 -9.69 1.57
CA ALA A 138 -0.09 -11.09 1.39
C ALA A 138 -0.76 -11.70 2.62
N ARG A 139 -0.33 -11.30 3.84
CA ARG A 139 -0.97 -11.72 5.10
C ARG A 139 -2.40 -11.19 5.23
N PHE A 140 -2.68 -9.97 4.77
CA PHE A 140 -4.03 -9.42 4.76
C PHE A 140 -4.97 -10.20 3.83
N PHE A 141 -4.47 -10.66 2.68
CA PHE A 141 -5.21 -11.51 1.74
C PHE A 141 -5.01 -13.01 1.97
N LYS A 142 -4.58 -13.44 3.17
CA LYS A 142 -4.34 -14.86 3.47
C LYS A 142 -5.60 -15.71 3.19
N GLY A 143 -5.40 -16.87 2.57
CA GLY A 143 -6.47 -17.73 2.07
C GLY A 143 -6.74 -17.54 0.57
N LEU A 144 -6.31 -16.40 0.01
CA LEU A 144 -6.35 -16.14 -1.42
C LEU A 144 -4.98 -16.33 -2.07
N ASN A 145 -5.00 -16.84 -3.29
CA ASN A 145 -3.77 -17.10 -4.04
C ASN A 145 -3.34 -15.86 -4.83
N ILE A 146 -2.31 -15.19 -4.36
CA ILE A 146 -1.63 -14.12 -5.10
C ILE A 146 -0.64 -14.75 -6.08
N ALA A 147 -0.57 -14.23 -7.31
CA ALA A 147 0.41 -14.67 -8.31
C ALA A 147 1.85 -14.37 -7.84
N ARG A 148 2.85 -15.13 -8.33
CA ARG A 148 4.26 -14.84 -8.01
C ARG A 148 4.61 -13.42 -8.44
N GLY A 149 5.24 -12.64 -7.56
CA GLY A 149 5.53 -11.22 -7.83
C GLY A 149 4.28 -10.33 -7.93
N GLY A 150 3.10 -10.86 -7.58
CA GLY A 150 1.81 -10.22 -7.74
C GLY A 150 1.53 -9.08 -6.78
N VAL A 151 2.49 -8.56 -6.01
CA VAL A 151 2.30 -7.42 -5.10
C VAL A 151 3.21 -6.28 -5.52
N ALA A 152 2.60 -5.18 -5.94
CA ALA A 152 3.29 -3.98 -6.39
C ALA A 152 2.94 -2.80 -5.47
N LEU A 153 3.85 -2.47 -4.54
CA LEU A 153 3.71 -1.30 -3.67
C LEU A 153 3.90 -0.02 -4.50
N CYS A 154 2.97 0.93 -4.38
CA CYS A 154 3.02 2.17 -5.14
C CYS A 154 3.90 3.22 -4.45
N LEU A 155 4.73 3.91 -5.24
CA LEU A 155 5.54 5.02 -4.78
C LEU A 155 4.97 6.37 -5.23
N ASN A 156 5.09 7.39 -4.39
CA ASN A 156 4.81 8.78 -4.74
C ASN A 156 5.91 9.41 -5.61
N ALA A 157 5.75 10.67 -6.01
CA ALA A 157 6.74 11.39 -6.83
C ALA A 157 8.14 11.45 -6.19
N GLN A 158 8.22 11.48 -4.85
CA GLN A 158 9.49 11.49 -4.10
C GLN A 158 10.08 10.10 -3.85
N GLY A 159 9.49 9.04 -4.42
CA GLY A 159 9.95 7.67 -4.24
C GLY A 159 9.68 7.08 -2.86
N ARG A 160 8.75 7.65 -2.09
CA ARG A 160 8.27 7.07 -0.84
C ARG A 160 6.97 6.31 -1.09
N ARG A 161 6.70 5.30 -0.28
CA ARG A 161 5.42 4.59 -0.30
C ARG A 161 4.28 5.55 -0.02
N ASN A 162 3.23 5.51 -0.84
CA ASN A 162 2.06 6.36 -0.68
C ASN A 162 0.93 5.70 0.13
N GLY A 163 1.10 4.43 0.54
CA GLY A 163 0.07 3.66 1.23
C GLY A 163 -0.93 2.98 0.29
N GLU A 164 -0.55 2.78 -0.97
CA GLU A 164 -1.32 2.02 -1.96
C GLU A 164 -0.49 0.84 -2.50
N ALA A 165 -1.19 -0.21 -2.94
CA ALA A 165 -0.61 -1.35 -3.63
C ALA A 165 -1.56 -1.88 -4.71
N LEU A 166 -1.00 -2.43 -5.78
CA LEU A 166 -1.72 -3.25 -6.75
C LEU A 166 -1.39 -4.73 -6.49
N ILE A 167 -2.43 -5.56 -6.47
CA ILE A 167 -2.32 -6.99 -6.17
C ILE A 167 -2.94 -7.80 -7.30
N ARG A 168 -2.13 -8.68 -7.92
CA ARG A 168 -2.53 -9.63 -8.95
C ARG A 168 -2.78 -11.00 -8.32
N PHE A 169 -4.01 -11.48 -8.39
CA PHE A 169 -4.39 -12.83 -8.00
C PHE A 169 -4.17 -13.82 -9.15
N VAL A 170 -4.23 -15.12 -8.83
CA VAL A 170 -4.06 -16.18 -9.84
C VAL A 170 -5.24 -16.29 -10.82
N ASP A 171 -6.43 -15.86 -10.41
CA ASP A 171 -7.66 -15.85 -11.21
C ASP A 171 -8.64 -14.77 -10.74
N SER A 172 -9.73 -14.59 -11.49
CA SER A 172 -10.75 -13.57 -11.26
C SER A 172 -11.64 -13.85 -10.05
N GLU A 173 -11.82 -15.10 -9.68
CA GLU A 173 -12.64 -15.50 -8.54
C GLU A 173 -11.93 -15.17 -7.22
N GLN A 174 -10.61 -15.43 -7.14
CA GLN A 174 -9.78 -14.97 -6.03
C GLN A 174 -9.77 -13.44 -5.92
N ARG A 175 -9.75 -12.72 -7.05
CA ARG A 175 -9.90 -11.24 -7.09
C ARG A 175 -11.23 -10.81 -6.51
N ASP A 176 -12.33 -11.47 -6.86
CA ASP A 176 -13.67 -11.15 -6.34
C ASP A 176 -13.79 -11.42 -4.84
N LEU A 177 -13.22 -12.53 -4.36
CA LEU A 177 -13.09 -12.79 -2.91
C LEU A 177 -12.23 -11.73 -2.21
N ALA A 178 -11.22 -11.18 -2.88
CA ALA A 178 -10.39 -10.11 -2.33
C ALA A 178 -11.17 -8.81 -2.13
N LEU A 179 -12.10 -8.48 -3.04
CA LEU A 179 -12.95 -7.29 -2.94
C LEU A 179 -13.84 -7.33 -1.68
N GLN A 180 -14.23 -8.53 -1.23
CA GLN A 180 -15.01 -8.71 0.01
C GLN A 180 -14.22 -8.33 1.28
N ARG A 181 -12.89 -8.19 1.20
CA ARG A 181 -12.05 -7.66 2.29
C ARG A 181 -12.04 -6.13 2.38
N HIS A 182 -12.86 -5.42 1.60
CA HIS A 182 -13.01 -3.98 1.72
C HIS A 182 -13.35 -3.56 3.17
N LYS A 183 -12.67 -2.53 3.69
CA LYS A 183 -12.76 -2.02 5.07
C LYS A 183 -12.30 -2.97 6.18
N HIS A 184 -11.69 -4.11 5.85
CA HIS A 184 -11.00 -4.91 6.86
C HIS A 184 -9.73 -4.19 7.34
N HIS A 185 -9.28 -4.53 8.54
CA HIS A 185 -8.17 -3.83 9.18
C HIS A 185 -6.82 -4.53 8.94
N MET A 186 -5.80 -3.71 8.67
CA MET A 186 -4.39 -4.09 8.75
C MET A 186 -3.74 -3.27 9.88
N GLY A 187 -3.64 -3.88 11.05
CA GLY A 187 -3.29 -3.17 12.28
C GLY A 187 -4.38 -2.15 12.63
N VAL A 188 -4.00 -0.88 12.80
CA VAL A 188 -4.93 0.20 13.17
C VAL A 188 -5.60 0.89 11.97
N ARG A 189 -5.29 0.47 10.73
CA ARG A 189 -5.86 1.10 9.53
C ARG A 189 -6.83 0.16 8.86
N TYR A 190 -7.99 0.66 8.46
CA TYR A 190 -8.84 -0.05 7.51
C TYR A 190 -8.22 0.05 6.10
N ILE A 191 -8.42 -0.99 5.30
CA ILE A 191 -7.92 -1.07 3.94
C ILE A 191 -9.10 -0.99 2.98
N GLU A 192 -9.01 -0.07 2.03
CA GLU A 192 -9.97 0.02 0.94
C GLU A 192 -9.48 -0.84 -0.22
N VAL A 193 -10.31 -1.78 -0.66
CA VAL A 193 -10.01 -2.66 -1.80
C VAL A 193 -10.94 -2.30 -2.96
N TYR A 194 -10.38 -2.07 -4.14
CA TYR A 194 -11.09 -1.72 -5.37
C TYR A 194 -10.61 -2.58 -6.54
N LYS A 195 -11.43 -2.70 -7.60
CA LYS A 195 -10.97 -3.27 -8.87
C LYS A 195 -9.89 -2.38 -9.48
N ALA A 196 -8.93 -3.00 -10.17
CA ALA A 196 -7.90 -2.32 -10.95
C ALA A 196 -7.63 -3.10 -12.23
N THR A 197 -6.89 -2.51 -13.17
CA THR A 197 -6.60 -3.15 -14.46
C THR A 197 -5.23 -3.81 -14.49
N GLY A 198 -5.06 -4.75 -15.41
CA GLY A 198 -3.76 -5.37 -15.66
C GLY A 198 -2.72 -4.37 -16.15
N GLU A 199 -3.14 -3.39 -16.96
CA GLU A 199 -2.30 -2.29 -17.44
C GLU A 199 -1.76 -1.43 -16.30
N GLU A 200 -2.61 -1.10 -15.31
CA GLU A 200 -2.18 -0.38 -14.10
C GLU A 200 -1.11 -1.18 -13.35
N PHE A 201 -1.31 -2.50 -13.20
CA PHE A 201 -0.34 -3.38 -12.56
C PHE A 201 0.98 -3.40 -13.32
N VAL A 202 0.97 -3.64 -14.63
CA VAL A 202 2.18 -3.71 -15.47
C VAL A 202 2.90 -2.35 -15.53
N LYS A 203 2.18 -1.24 -15.50
CA LYS A 203 2.80 0.11 -15.46
C LYS A 203 3.66 0.31 -14.21
N ILE A 204 3.28 -0.31 -13.09
CA ILE A 204 3.97 -0.19 -11.80
C ILE A 204 4.98 -1.32 -11.60
N ALA A 205 4.63 -2.55 -11.94
CA ALA A 205 5.44 -3.75 -11.69
C ALA A 205 6.35 -4.16 -12.87
N GLY A 206 5.98 -3.78 -14.09
CA GLY A 206 6.62 -4.20 -15.33
C GLY A 206 8.00 -3.55 -15.50
N GLY A 207 9.03 -4.39 -15.42
CA GLY A 207 10.40 -4.04 -15.72
C GLY A 207 10.80 -4.29 -17.17
N THR A 208 11.75 -3.50 -17.68
CA THR A 208 12.42 -3.75 -18.98
C THR A 208 13.95 -3.72 -18.90
N SER A 209 14.51 -3.33 -17.75
CA SER A 209 15.94 -3.06 -17.63
C SER A 209 16.74 -4.35 -17.42
N LEU A 210 17.70 -4.63 -18.31
CA LEU A 210 18.58 -5.81 -18.25
C LEU A 210 19.40 -5.86 -16.94
N GLU A 211 19.86 -4.71 -16.45
CA GLU A 211 20.57 -4.60 -15.17
C GLU A 211 19.70 -5.10 -14.00
N VAL A 212 18.41 -4.74 -14.02
CA VAL A 212 17.47 -5.17 -12.98
C VAL A 212 17.10 -6.62 -13.15
N ALA A 213 16.97 -7.10 -14.39
CA ALA A 213 16.79 -8.52 -14.66
C ALA A 213 17.98 -9.34 -14.12
N ARG A 214 19.22 -8.84 -14.25
CA ARG A 214 20.42 -9.49 -13.69
C ARG A 214 20.49 -9.40 -12.16
N PHE A 215 20.03 -8.29 -11.57
CA PHE A 215 19.94 -8.14 -10.12
C PHE A 215 18.87 -9.07 -9.53
N LEU A 216 17.73 -9.22 -10.23
CA LEU A 216 16.60 -10.05 -9.82
C LEU A 216 16.65 -11.49 -10.36
N SER A 217 17.71 -11.89 -11.06
CA SER A 217 17.81 -13.22 -11.69
C SER A 217 18.02 -14.33 -10.66
N ARG A 218 18.48 -13.98 -9.47
CA ARG A 218 18.69 -14.92 -8.38
C ARG A 218 17.37 -15.14 -7.66
N GLU A 219 16.97 -16.40 -7.54
CA GLU A 219 15.71 -16.77 -6.90
C GLU A 219 15.78 -16.69 -5.37
N ASP A 220 14.61 -16.58 -4.73
CA ASP A 220 14.40 -16.62 -3.28
C ASP A 220 15.20 -15.60 -2.44
N GLN A 221 15.39 -14.40 -2.97
CA GLN A 221 16.13 -13.34 -2.28
C GLN A 221 15.22 -12.28 -1.67
N VAL A 222 15.60 -11.82 -0.48
CA VAL A 222 14.93 -10.70 0.18
C VAL A 222 15.64 -9.40 -0.21
N ILE A 223 14.88 -8.43 -0.74
CA ILE A 223 15.41 -7.15 -1.18
C ILE A 223 15.20 -6.11 -0.08
N LEU A 224 16.27 -5.42 0.32
CA LEU A 224 16.16 -4.20 1.13
C LEU A 224 16.53 -2.98 0.31
N ARG A 225 15.76 -1.90 0.49
CA ARG A 225 16.10 -0.57 -0.01
C ARG A 225 16.81 0.22 1.08
N LEU A 226 17.99 0.74 0.74
CA LEU A 226 18.76 1.69 1.52
C LEU A 226 18.52 3.09 0.98
N ARG A 227 18.24 4.04 1.87
CA ARG A 227 18.00 5.43 1.52
C ARG A 227 18.79 6.38 2.41
N GLY A 228 19.28 7.46 1.80
CA GLY A 228 20.04 8.49 2.48
C GLY A 228 21.55 8.24 2.51
N LEU A 229 22.04 7.34 1.65
CA LEU A 229 23.47 7.08 1.49
C LEU A 229 24.21 8.40 1.15
N PRO A 230 25.36 8.67 1.77
CA PRO A 230 26.26 9.72 1.33
C PRO A 230 26.59 9.56 -0.15
N PHE A 231 26.70 10.67 -0.89
CA PHE A 231 27.01 10.63 -2.31
C PHE A 231 28.40 10.06 -2.63
N SER A 232 29.30 10.02 -1.66
CA SER A 232 30.61 9.38 -1.77
C SER A 232 30.60 7.89 -1.42
N ALA A 233 29.49 7.34 -0.92
CA ALA A 233 29.44 5.96 -0.43
C ALA A 233 29.51 4.95 -1.59
N GLY A 234 30.46 4.03 -1.50
CA GLY A 234 30.63 2.92 -2.42
C GLY A 234 30.15 1.57 -1.85
N PRO A 235 30.31 0.47 -2.61
CA PRO A 235 29.92 -0.86 -2.17
C PRO A 235 30.55 -1.26 -0.83
N ALA A 236 31.84 -0.98 -0.63
CA ALA A 236 32.56 -1.31 0.60
C ALA A 236 31.96 -0.60 1.83
N ASP A 237 31.53 0.65 1.70
CA ASP A 237 30.91 1.40 2.79
C ASP A 237 29.56 0.80 3.20
N VAL A 238 28.75 0.41 2.21
CA VAL A 238 27.44 -0.21 2.46
C VAL A 238 27.60 -1.60 3.08
N LEU A 239 28.53 -2.41 2.59
CA LEU A 239 28.84 -3.72 3.18
C LEU A 239 29.36 -3.58 4.61
N GLY A 240 30.24 -2.60 4.86
CA GLY A 240 30.72 -2.29 6.20
C GLY A 240 29.61 -1.83 7.16
N PHE A 241 28.67 -1.01 6.67
CA PHE A 241 27.51 -0.57 7.45
C PHE A 241 26.58 -1.73 7.84
N LEU A 242 26.29 -2.63 6.90
CA LEU A 242 25.48 -3.82 7.14
C LEU A 242 26.21 -4.84 8.05
N GLY A 243 27.54 -4.86 7.98
CA GLY A 243 28.41 -5.66 8.82
C GLY A 243 28.45 -7.14 8.42
N PRO A 244 29.41 -7.91 8.98
CA PRO A 244 29.60 -9.33 8.64
C PRO A 244 28.43 -10.23 9.11
N GLU A 245 27.69 -9.78 10.12
CA GLU A 245 26.49 -10.44 10.66
C GLU A 245 25.33 -10.51 9.65
N CYS A 246 25.37 -9.68 8.60
CA CYS A 246 24.30 -9.52 7.62
C CYS A 246 24.87 -9.54 6.20
N PRO A 247 25.45 -10.66 5.74
CA PRO A 247 26.12 -10.71 4.44
C PRO A 247 25.13 -10.49 3.31
N VAL A 248 25.45 -9.52 2.45
CA VAL A 248 24.74 -9.27 1.19
C VAL A 248 25.08 -10.38 0.21
N THR A 249 24.07 -10.92 -0.48
CA THR A 249 24.23 -12.04 -1.40
C THR A 249 25.12 -11.66 -2.59
N GLY A 250 26.29 -12.28 -2.70
CA GLY A 250 27.29 -11.92 -3.73
C GLY A 250 28.04 -10.63 -3.44
N GLY A 251 28.04 -10.15 -2.19
CA GLY A 251 28.82 -9.00 -1.75
C GLY A 251 28.47 -7.73 -2.55
N ALA A 252 29.47 -7.16 -3.22
CA ALA A 252 29.29 -5.94 -4.02
C ALA A 252 28.32 -6.13 -5.20
N ASP A 253 28.28 -7.32 -5.81
CA ASP A 253 27.36 -7.62 -6.92
C ASP A 253 25.90 -7.75 -6.47
N GLY A 254 25.68 -7.96 -5.17
CA GLY A 254 24.36 -7.95 -4.55
C GLY A 254 23.85 -6.55 -4.20
N LEU A 255 24.59 -5.50 -4.56
CA LEU A 255 24.21 -4.10 -4.36
C LEU A 255 23.88 -3.46 -5.70
N LEU A 256 22.73 -2.78 -5.76
CA LEU A 256 22.30 -1.99 -6.91
C LEU A 256 22.14 -0.54 -6.51
N PHE A 257 23.11 0.29 -6.89
CA PHE A 257 23.10 1.72 -6.62
C PHE A 257 22.24 2.45 -7.66
N VAL A 258 21.30 3.26 -7.18
CA VAL A 258 20.46 4.07 -8.06
C VAL A 258 21.24 5.33 -8.43
N ARG A 259 21.37 5.56 -9.73
CA ARG A 259 22.06 6.73 -10.29
C ARG A 259 21.15 7.48 -11.24
N HIS A 260 21.38 8.78 -11.35
CA HIS A 260 20.84 9.59 -12.43
C HIS A 260 21.44 9.18 -13.78
N PRO A 261 20.84 9.58 -14.93
CA PRO A 261 21.37 9.25 -16.26
C PRO A 261 22.74 9.85 -16.51
N ASP A 262 23.08 10.93 -15.81
CA ASP A 262 24.40 11.58 -15.82
C ASP A 262 25.42 10.91 -14.87
N GLY A 263 25.06 9.76 -14.27
CA GLY A 263 25.91 8.99 -13.37
C GLY A 263 25.93 9.47 -11.92
N ARG A 264 25.28 10.60 -11.59
CA ARG A 264 25.26 11.13 -10.22
C ARG A 264 24.54 10.18 -9.26
N PRO A 265 25.06 9.99 -8.04
CA PRO A 265 24.42 9.15 -7.03
C PRO A 265 23.14 9.82 -6.50
N THR A 266 22.05 9.05 -6.37
CA THR A 266 20.80 9.54 -5.80
C THR A 266 20.77 9.44 -4.27
N GLY A 267 21.64 8.61 -3.70
CA GLY A 267 21.63 8.22 -2.29
C GLY A 267 20.68 7.06 -1.96
N ASP A 268 20.09 6.43 -2.98
CA ASP A 268 19.31 5.20 -2.86
C ASP A 268 20.11 4.00 -3.41
N ALA A 269 20.00 2.85 -2.74
CA ALA A 269 20.52 1.58 -3.23
C ALA A 269 19.60 0.42 -2.82
N PHE A 270 19.73 -0.71 -3.50
CA PHE A 270 19.09 -1.97 -3.11
C PHE A 270 20.13 -3.02 -2.77
N ALA A 271 19.85 -3.84 -1.77
CA ALA A 271 20.70 -4.94 -1.34
C ALA A 271 19.92 -6.25 -1.31
N LEU A 272 20.55 -7.32 -1.77
CA LEU A 272 20.00 -8.67 -1.76
C LEU A 272 20.48 -9.45 -0.55
N PHE A 273 19.56 -10.20 0.07
CA PHE A 273 19.85 -11.10 1.17
C PHE A 273 19.36 -12.51 0.84
N ALA A 274 20.13 -13.51 1.26
CA ALA A 274 19.89 -14.92 0.93
C ALA A 274 18.68 -15.51 1.66
N CYS A 275 18.26 -14.90 2.78
CA CYS A 275 17.09 -15.31 3.53
C CYS A 275 16.50 -14.17 4.36
N GLU A 276 15.31 -14.43 4.89
CA GLU A 276 14.53 -13.51 5.72
C GLU A 276 15.25 -13.13 7.01
N GLU A 277 15.97 -14.06 7.63
CA GLU A 277 16.66 -13.85 8.90
C GLU A 277 17.77 -12.81 8.77
N LEU A 278 18.56 -12.88 7.69
CA LEU A 278 19.63 -11.92 7.41
C LEU A 278 19.08 -10.54 7.07
N ALA A 279 18.01 -10.47 6.27
CA ALA A 279 17.33 -9.21 5.98
C ALA A 279 16.75 -8.59 7.25
N GLN A 280 16.17 -9.40 8.14
CA GLN A 280 15.64 -8.92 9.41
C GLN A 280 16.74 -8.42 10.36
N ALA A 281 17.89 -9.09 10.39
CA ALA A 281 19.06 -8.62 11.13
C ALA A 281 19.56 -7.28 10.57
N ALA A 282 19.64 -7.13 9.24
CA ALA A 282 20.01 -5.87 8.59
C ALA A 282 19.03 -4.74 8.94
N LEU A 283 17.71 -5.00 8.97
CA LEU A 283 16.70 -4.01 9.36
C LEU A 283 16.87 -3.48 10.79
N ARG A 284 17.53 -4.22 11.70
CA ARG A 284 17.87 -3.71 13.05
C ARG A 284 18.86 -2.54 13.01
N ARG A 285 19.59 -2.37 11.89
CA ARG A 285 20.49 -1.24 11.65
C ARG A 285 19.79 -0.02 11.04
N HIS A 286 18.47 -0.05 10.89
CA HIS A 286 17.68 1.09 10.42
C HIS A 286 17.96 2.34 11.27
N LYS A 287 18.17 3.49 10.62
CA LYS A 287 18.63 4.78 11.19
C LYS A 287 20.06 4.76 11.77
N GLY A 288 20.83 3.71 11.52
CA GLY A 288 22.27 3.71 11.78
C GLY A 288 22.99 4.78 10.96
N ILE A 289 24.18 5.19 11.42
CA ILE A 289 24.96 6.27 10.81
C ILE A 289 25.98 5.69 9.84
N LEU A 290 26.03 6.24 8.63
CA LEU A 290 27.09 6.02 7.65
C LEU A 290 27.69 7.38 7.28
N GLY A 291 28.94 7.61 7.66
CA GLY A 291 29.58 8.93 7.57
C GLY A 291 28.84 9.98 8.41
N LYS A 292 28.22 10.96 7.74
CA LYS A 292 27.44 12.05 8.38
C LYS A 292 25.93 11.91 8.19
N ARG A 293 25.45 10.75 7.73
CA ARG A 293 24.06 10.53 7.33
C ARG A 293 23.50 9.33 8.07
N TYR A 294 22.27 9.45 8.57
CA TYR A 294 21.52 8.27 9.00
C TYR A 294 20.95 7.57 7.76
N ILE A 295 20.96 6.25 7.78
CA ILE A 295 20.49 5.41 6.67
C ILE A 295 19.15 4.80 7.01
N GLU A 296 18.16 5.02 6.15
CA GLU A 296 16.85 4.38 6.27
C GLU A 296 16.87 3.05 5.50
N LEU A 297 16.52 1.96 6.18
CA LEU A 297 16.36 0.63 5.59
C LEU A 297 14.88 0.25 5.51
N PHE A 298 14.44 -0.26 4.37
CA PHE A 298 13.08 -0.74 4.16
C PHE A 298 13.12 -2.11 3.45
N ARG A 299 12.17 -3.00 3.77
CA ARG A 299 11.82 -4.11 2.85
C ARG A 299 11.54 -3.54 1.47
N SER A 300 11.78 -4.27 0.39
CA SER A 300 11.47 -3.80 -0.96
C SER A 300 10.99 -4.96 -1.82
N THR A 301 10.21 -4.66 -2.85
CA THR A 301 9.78 -5.66 -3.84
C THR A 301 10.55 -5.48 -5.16
N ALA A 302 10.51 -6.49 -6.02
CA ALA A 302 11.02 -6.38 -7.39
C ALA A 302 10.38 -5.21 -8.15
N ALA A 303 9.06 -5.02 -7.99
CA ALA A 303 8.34 -3.88 -8.56
C ALA A 303 8.86 -2.54 -8.02
N GLU A 304 9.21 -2.44 -6.74
CA GLU A 304 9.77 -1.21 -6.15
C GLU A 304 11.15 -0.87 -6.76
N VAL A 305 12.01 -1.88 -6.98
CA VAL A 305 13.31 -1.69 -7.66
C VAL A 305 13.11 -1.10 -9.06
N GLN A 306 12.19 -1.67 -9.84
CA GLN A 306 11.87 -1.19 -11.19
C GLN A 306 11.32 0.24 -11.18
N GLN A 307 10.38 0.55 -10.28
CA GLN A 307 9.80 1.88 -10.17
C GLN A 307 10.83 2.95 -9.84
N VAL A 308 11.73 2.67 -8.90
CA VAL A 308 12.77 3.63 -8.51
C VAL A 308 13.72 3.87 -9.68
N LEU A 309 14.16 2.82 -10.36
CA LEU A 309 15.09 2.98 -11.49
C LEU A 309 14.43 3.68 -12.69
N ASN A 310 13.19 3.32 -13.04
CA ASN A 310 12.46 3.97 -14.13
C ASN A 310 12.23 5.48 -13.86
N ARG A 311 12.04 5.87 -12.59
CA ARG A 311 11.94 7.29 -12.21
C ARG A 311 13.22 8.05 -12.58
N TYR A 312 14.39 7.47 -12.28
CA TYR A 312 15.67 8.15 -12.49
C TYR A 312 16.27 7.93 -13.88
N ALA A 313 15.84 6.90 -14.62
CA ALA A 313 16.23 6.68 -16.02
C ALA A 313 15.51 7.64 -16.99
N SER A 314 14.36 8.18 -16.60
CA SER A 314 13.58 9.11 -17.43
C SER A 314 14.11 10.54 -17.26
N SER A 315 14.70 11.10 -18.32
CA SER A 315 14.96 12.54 -18.38
C SER A 315 13.63 13.31 -18.34
N PRO A 316 13.48 14.44 -17.63
CA PRO A 316 12.24 15.21 -17.66
C PRO A 316 12.08 15.85 -19.03
N LEU A 317 11.31 15.21 -19.92
CA LEU A 317 10.88 15.81 -21.17
C LEU A 317 9.75 16.81 -20.89
N LEU A 318 10.10 18.03 -20.51
CA LEU A 318 9.23 19.22 -20.43
C LEU A 318 7.95 19.08 -19.54
N PRO A 319 7.36 20.18 -19.06
CA PRO A 319 6.14 20.12 -18.27
C PRO A 319 4.92 19.91 -19.18
N THR A 320 4.53 18.66 -19.42
CA THR A 320 3.30 18.32 -20.15
C THR A 320 2.09 18.25 -19.19
N LEU A 321 1.29 19.30 -19.28
CA LEU A 321 -0.18 19.37 -19.27
C LEU A 321 -0.98 18.26 -18.54
N THR A 322 -1.76 18.73 -17.54
CA THR A 322 -3.10 18.28 -17.13
C THR A 322 -3.41 16.78 -17.19
N ALA A 323 -3.44 16.14 -16.02
CA ALA A 323 -4.14 14.87 -15.84
C ALA A 323 -5.67 15.06 -15.93
N PRO A 324 -6.43 14.12 -16.53
CA PRO A 324 -7.88 14.21 -16.57
C PRO A 324 -8.46 13.94 -15.17
N LEU A 325 -9.33 14.83 -14.72
CA LEU A 325 -10.10 14.71 -13.49
C LEU A 325 -11.22 13.67 -13.71
N LEU A 326 -11.23 12.60 -12.91
CA LEU A 326 -12.45 11.84 -12.65
C LEU A 326 -13.24 12.55 -11.52
N PRO A 327 -14.59 12.56 -11.56
CA PRO A 327 -15.38 13.37 -10.65
C PRO A 327 -15.51 12.66 -9.28
N ILE A 328 -15.14 13.37 -8.21
CA ILE A 328 -15.51 12.99 -6.83
C ILE A 328 -16.73 13.84 -6.44
N PRO A 329 -17.77 13.25 -5.83
CA PRO A 329 -19.05 13.91 -5.57
C PRO A 329 -19.02 14.72 -4.26
N PHE A 330 -18.31 15.84 -4.22
CA PHE A 330 -18.57 16.90 -3.24
C PHE A 330 -18.20 18.25 -3.87
N PRO A 331 -19.10 19.25 -3.90
CA PRO A 331 -18.81 20.53 -4.54
C PRO A 331 -17.86 21.35 -3.65
N LEU A 332 -16.56 21.08 -3.75
CA LEU A 332 -15.54 22.06 -3.45
C LEU A 332 -15.44 22.98 -4.67
N ALA A 333 -15.90 24.21 -4.51
CA ALA A 333 -15.83 25.22 -5.56
C ALA A 333 -14.41 25.30 -6.12
N ALA A 334 -14.27 25.00 -7.42
CA ALA A 334 -13.03 25.12 -8.15
C ALA A 334 -12.65 26.60 -8.30
N GLY A 335 -11.88 27.12 -7.34
CA GLY A 335 -11.26 28.42 -7.42
C GLY A 335 -9.76 28.27 -7.68
N THR A 336 -9.28 28.79 -8.81
CA THR A 336 -7.85 29.03 -9.07
C THR A 336 -7.29 30.22 -8.28
N GLY A 337 -8.10 30.79 -7.37
CA GLY A 337 -7.76 31.93 -6.55
C GLY A 337 -6.89 31.58 -5.34
N ARG A 338 -6.03 32.52 -4.93
CA ARG A 338 -5.34 32.49 -3.63
C ARG A 338 -6.30 32.97 -2.53
N ASP A 339 -7.42 32.26 -2.38
CA ASP A 339 -8.50 32.56 -1.43
C ASP A 339 -8.27 32.00 -0.03
N CYS A 340 -7.09 31.42 0.22
CA CYS A 340 -6.68 30.96 1.53
C CYS A 340 -5.49 31.75 2.06
N VAL A 341 -5.32 31.74 3.37
CA VAL A 341 -4.19 32.36 4.07
C VAL A 341 -3.54 31.34 4.98
N ARG A 342 -2.21 31.19 4.88
CA ARG A 342 -1.41 30.39 5.81
C ARG A 342 -0.81 31.29 6.88
N LEU A 343 -1.11 30.95 8.14
CA LEU A 343 -0.45 31.48 9.33
C LEU A 343 0.68 30.54 9.72
N ARG A 344 1.89 31.08 9.92
CA ARG A 344 3.05 30.34 10.44
C ARG A 344 3.59 31.02 11.68
N GLY A 345 4.12 30.21 12.59
CA GLY A 345 4.75 30.72 13.80
C GLY A 345 3.76 30.97 14.94
N LEU A 346 2.53 30.45 14.85
CA LEU A 346 1.55 30.51 15.94
C LEU A 346 2.13 29.89 17.23
N PRO A 347 1.87 30.48 18.42
CA PRO A 347 2.17 29.82 19.68
C PRO A 347 1.55 28.42 19.76
N TYR A 348 2.23 27.45 20.37
CA TYR A 348 1.70 26.09 20.48
C TYR A 348 0.44 25.98 21.35
N THR A 349 0.15 27.02 22.13
CA THR A 349 -1.05 27.19 22.96
C THR A 349 -2.14 28.02 22.28
N ALA A 350 -1.96 28.42 21.02
CA ALA A 350 -2.94 29.26 20.30
C ALA A 350 -4.24 28.49 20.02
N THR A 351 -5.38 29.10 20.36
CA THR A 351 -6.72 28.58 20.10
C THR A 351 -7.33 29.19 18.84
N ILE A 352 -8.49 28.68 18.41
CA ILE A 352 -9.25 29.29 17.30
C ILE A 352 -9.66 30.73 17.66
N GLU A 353 -10.04 30.99 18.90
CA GLU A 353 -10.40 32.33 19.39
C GLU A 353 -9.21 33.31 19.28
N ASP A 354 -8.00 32.86 19.62
CA ASP A 354 -6.78 33.67 19.46
C ASP A 354 -6.55 34.07 17.99
N ILE A 355 -6.81 33.14 17.06
CA ILE A 355 -6.65 33.38 15.61
C ILE A 355 -7.70 34.37 15.11
N LEU A 356 -8.96 34.25 15.54
CA LEU A 356 -10.01 35.19 15.18
C LEU A 356 -9.72 36.60 15.71
N SER A 357 -9.26 36.71 16.97
CA SER A 357 -8.83 37.97 17.57
C SER A 357 -7.65 38.59 16.81
N PHE A 358 -6.67 37.79 16.41
CA PHE A 358 -5.51 38.24 15.64
C PHE A 358 -5.86 38.74 14.23
N LEU A 359 -6.84 38.12 13.57
CA LEU A 359 -7.31 38.55 12.25
C LEU A 359 -8.24 39.78 12.31
N GLY A 360 -8.78 40.10 13.49
CA GLY A 360 -9.62 41.28 13.73
C GLY A 360 -10.77 41.36 12.73
N ASP A 361 -10.94 42.50 12.06
CA ASP A 361 -12.05 42.70 11.10
C ASP A 361 -12.04 41.71 9.92
N ALA A 362 -10.89 41.09 9.61
CA ALA A 362 -10.80 40.11 8.54
C ALA A 362 -11.40 38.75 8.96
N ALA A 363 -11.65 38.54 10.25
CA ALA A 363 -12.34 37.36 10.74
C ALA A 363 -13.78 37.25 10.22
N ALA A 364 -14.42 38.40 9.92
CA ALA A 364 -15.75 38.43 9.32
C ALA A 364 -15.78 37.87 7.88
N ASP A 365 -14.64 37.84 7.20
CA ASP A 365 -14.48 37.34 5.83
C ASP A 365 -14.04 35.86 5.79
N ILE A 366 -14.04 35.14 6.92
CA ILE A 366 -13.72 33.71 6.99
C ILE A 366 -14.96 32.89 6.64
N ARG A 367 -14.80 31.84 5.82
CA ARG A 367 -15.90 30.92 5.52
C ARG A 367 -16.34 30.15 6.77
N PRO A 368 -17.61 29.72 6.87
CA PRO A 368 -18.04 28.82 7.94
C PRO A 368 -17.14 27.58 8.00
N HIS A 369 -16.58 27.27 9.19
CA HIS A 369 -15.61 26.20 9.41
C HIS A 369 -14.27 26.35 8.64
N GLY A 370 -13.93 27.56 8.19
CA GLY A 370 -12.76 27.83 7.37
C GLY A 370 -11.42 27.91 8.12
N VAL A 371 -11.36 27.59 9.41
CA VAL A 371 -10.11 27.60 10.21
C VAL A 371 -9.59 26.18 10.39
N HIS A 372 -8.39 25.92 9.89
CA HIS A 372 -7.77 24.59 9.88
C HIS A 372 -6.41 24.61 10.57
N MET A 373 -6.35 24.08 11.80
CA MET A 373 -5.10 23.96 12.53
C MET A 373 -4.30 22.75 12.04
N VAL A 374 -3.00 22.93 11.83
CA VAL A 374 -2.11 21.83 11.46
C VAL A 374 -1.59 21.17 12.74
N LEU A 375 -1.83 19.87 12.88
CA LEU A 375 -1.34 19.07 13.99
C LEU A 375 -0.12 18.26 13.55
N ASN A 376 0.81 18.07 14.48
CA ASN A 376 1.95 17.18 14.30
C ASN A 376 1.53 15.70 14.48
N GLN A 377 2.46 14.77 14.25
CA GLN A 377 2.19 13.33 14.35
C GLN A 377 1.77 12.86 15.75
N GLN A 378 1.95 13.68 16.78
CA GLN A 378 1.55 13.41 18.17
C GLN A 378 0.21 14.10 18.51
N GLY A 379 -0.48 14.68 17.52
CA GLY A 379 -1.75 15.39 17.70
C GLY A 379 -1.61 16.79 18.32
N ARG A 380 -0.40 17.33 18.45
CA ARG A 380 -0.15 18.67 19.02
C ARG A 380 -0.08 19.74 17.93
N PRO A 381 -0.48 21.00 18.19
CA PRO A 381 -0.37 22.09 17.22
C PRO A 381 1.06 22.26 16.70
N SER A 382 1.24 22.29 15.38
CA SER A 382 2.56 22.46 14.74
C SER A 382 3.04 23.92 14.73
N GLY A 383 2.16 24.86 15.06
CA GLY A 383 2.39 26.30 14.91
C GLY A 383 1.98 26.85 13.55
N ASP A 384 1.37 26.03 12.69
CA ASP A 384 0.82 26.42 11.39
C ASP A 384 -0.72 26.28 11.38
N ALA A 385 -1.40 27.22 10.71
CA ALA A 385 -2.83 27.13 10.43
C ALA A 385 -3.17 27.67 9.04
N PHE A 386 -4.28 27.20 8.47
CA PHE A 386 -4.83 27.67 7.21
C PHE A 386 -6.22 28.26 7.42
N ILE A 387 -6.49 29.39 6.78
CA ILE A 387 -7.74 30.13 6.87
C ILE A 387 -8.34 30.26 5.48
N GLN A 388 -9.53 29.72 5.29
CA GLN A 388 -10.30 29.86 4.06
C GLN A 388 -11.11 31.16 4.11
N MET A 389 -10.80 32.07 3.20
CA MET A 389 -11.49 33.36 3.10
C MET A 389 -12.63 33.27 2.08
N THR A 390 -13.54 34.23 2.11
CA THR A 390 -14.63 34.35 1.14
C THR A 390 -14.11 34.69 -0.26
N SER A 391 -12.99 35.41 -0.40
CA SER A 391 -12.36 35.73 -1.68
C SER A 391 -10.83 35.90 -1.60
N ALA A 392 -10.16 35.84 -2.77
CA ALA A 392 -8.72 36.04 -2.89
C ALA A 392 -8.26 37.47 -2.55
N GLU A 393 -9.09 38.48 -2.81
CA GLU A 393 -8.81 39.86 -2.44
C GLU A 393 -8.81 40.04 -0.92
N ARG A 394 -9.76 39.40 -0.22
CA ARG A 394 -9.81 39.41 1.25
C ARG A 394 -8.63 38.66 1.85
N ALA A 395 -8.23 37.53 1.27
CA ALA A 395 -7.04 36.80 1.69
C ALA A 395 -5.75 37.63 1.53
N LEU A 396 -5.59 38.35 0.42
CA LEU A 396 -4.46 39.25 0.20
C LEU A 396 -4.44 40.39 1.22
N ALA A 397 -5.57 41.05 1.44
CA ALA A 397 -5.70 42.15 2.40
C ALA A 397 -5.42 41.69 3.84
N ALA A 398 -5.94 40.53 4.23
CA ALA A 398 -5.69 39.93 5.54
C ALA A 398 -4.20 39.59 5.71
N ALA A 399 -3.56 39.03 4.68
CA ALA A 399 -2.14 38.75 4.71
C ALA A 399 -1.30 40.02 4.85
N GLN A 400 -1.53 41.04 4.02
CA GLN A 400 -0.78 42.29 4.10
C GLN A 400 -0.93 43.00 5.44
N ARG A 401 -2.14 42.98 6.02
CA ARG A 401 -2.44 43.67 7.28
C ARG A 401 -1.93 42.92 8.52
N CYS A 402 -1.82 41.60 8.46
CA CYS A 402 -1.49 40.77 9.62
C CYS A 402 -0.08 40.16 9.55
N HIS A 403 0.60 40.24 8.40
CA HIS A 403 1.96 39.73 8.24
C HIS A 403 2.93 40.38 9.24
N LYS A 404 3.69 39.54 9.96
CA LYS A 404 4.67 39.92 10.99
C LYS A 404 4.10 40.63 12.22
N LYS A 405 2.77 40.62 12.42
CA LYS A 405 2.19 41.02 13.71
C LYS A 405 2.51 39.98 14.78
N VAL A 406 2.61 40.44 16.02
CA VAL A 406 2.87 39.59 17.17
C VAL A 406 1.56 39.04 17.71
N MET A 407 1.48 37.72 17.87
CA MET A 407 0.45 37.03 18.62
C MET A 407 1.10 36.49 19.90
N LYS A 408 0.67 37.03 21.05
CA LYS A 408 1.25 36.74 22.37
C LYS A 408 2.76 37.06 22.35
N GLU A 409 3.63 36.05 22.30
CA GLU A 409 5.09 36.20 22.34
C GLU A 409 5.78 35.90 21.00
N ARG A 410 5.01 35.65 19.93
CA ARG A 410 5.55 35.17 18.65
C ARG A 410 5.08 36.06 17.50
N TYR A 411 5.99 36.44 16.61
CA TYR A 411 5.60 37.04 15.34
C TYR A 411 4.99 35.97 14.44
N VAL A 412 3.90 36.30 13.77
CA VAL A 412 3.17 35.39 12.90
C VAL A 412 3.37 35.81 11.44
N GLU A 413 3.88 34.90 10.62
CA GLU A 413 3.95 35.10 9.19
C GLU A 413 2.62 34.74 8.55
N VAL A 414 2.06 35.69 7.81
CA VAL A 414 0.77 35.52 7.13
C VAL A 414 1.02 35.59 5.63
N VAL A 415 0.73 34.51 4.91
CA VAL A 415 1.04 34.38 3.47
C VAL A 415 -0.19 33.88 2.71
N PRO A 416 -0.61 34.54 1.61
CA PRO A 416 -1.69 34.03 0.77
C PRO A 416 -1.29 32.69 0.12
N CYS A 417 -2.21 31.74 0.10
CA CYS A 417 -2.02 30.43 -0.52
C CYS A 417 -3.30 30.00 -1.27
N SER A 418 -3.18 29.01 -2.14
CA SER A 418 -4.35 28.42 -2.80
C SER A 418 -5.00 27.35 -1.92
N THR A 419 -6.28 27.08 -2.18
CA THR A 419 -7.00 25.95 -1.56
C THR A 419 -6.30 24.61 -1.83
N GLU A 420 -5.63 24.46 -2.97
CA GLU A 420 -4.83 23.27 -3.28
C GLU A 420 -3.57 23.16 -2.39
N GLU A 421 -2.87 24.26 -2.14
CA GLU A 421 -1.68 24.28 -1.26
C GLU A 421 -2.05 23.95 0.18
N MET A 422 -3.20 24.46 0.63
CA MET A 422 -3.80 24.10 1.91
C MET A 422 -4.13 22.59 1.96
N SER A 423 -4.82 22.06 0.94
CA SER A 423 -5.19 20.64 0.86
C SER A 423 -3.95 19.73 0.85
N ARG A 424 -2.90 20.10 0.11
CA ARG A 424 -1.62 19.38 0.09
C ARG A 424 -1.00 19.28 1.49
N VAL A 425 -1.06 20.33 2.31
CA VAL A 425 -0.45 20.34 3.64
C VAL A 425 -1.31 19.63 4.68
N LEU A 426 -2.64 19.80 4.61
CA LEU A 426 -3.57 19.08 5.50
C LEU A 426 -3.59 17.57 5.22
N MET A 427 -3.34 17.15 3.98
CA MET A 427 -3.16 15.75 3.59
C MET A 427 -1.73 15.20 3.86
N GLY A 428 -0.88 15.96 4.57
CA GLY A 428 0.44 15.50 5.03
C GLY A 428 1.62 15.81 4.08
N GLY A 429 1.44 16.66 3.06
CA GLY A 429 2.50 17.14 2.17
C GLY A 429 3.30 18.31 2.75
N THR A 430 4.62 18.34 2.51
CA THR A 430 5.49 19.47 2.88
C THR A 430 5.71 20.40 1.69
N LEU A 431 5.39 21.69 1.81
CA LEU A 431 5.76 22.72 0.83
C LEU A 431 7.19 23.22 1.09
N GLY A 432 8.04 23.16 0.06
CA GLY A 432 9.46 23.52 0.11
C GLY A 432 9.72 24.98 0.48
N ARG A 433 10.87 25.21 1.13
CA ARG A 433 11.36 26.49 1.65
C ARG A 433 12.18 27.20 0.57
N SER A 434 11.57 28.09 -0.20
CA SER A 434 12.29 28.96 -1.16
C SER A 434 12.53 30.33 -0.55
N GLY A 435 13.80 30.65 -0.32
CA GLY A 435 14.24 31.97 0.16
C GLY A 435 15.66 31.96 0.71
N LEU A 436 16.64 31.70 -0.16
CA LEU A 436 18.07 32.06 -0.07
C LEU A 436 18.91 31.43 1.08
N SER A 437 20.05 30.87 0.72
CA SER A 437 21.19 30.62 1.62
C SER A 437 22.32 31.60 1.29
N PRO A 438 23.12 32.04 2.28
CA PRO A 438 24.54 31.68 2.27
C PRO A 438 25.09 31.24 3.65
N PRO A 439 26.32 30.67 3.70
CA PRO A 439 26.95 29.98 4.86
C PRO A 439 27.97 30.90 5.56
N PRO A 440 28.97 30.43 6.36
CA PRO A 440 29.05 29.37 7.37
C PRO A 440 29.27 29.98 8.78
N CYS A 441 28.84 29.33 9.88
CA CYS A 441 29.25 29.76 11.22
C CYS A 441 30.21 28.74 11.85
N LYS A 442 31.45 29.23 12.04
CA LYS A 442 32.54 28.64 12.81
C LYS A 442 32.08 28.30 14.24
N LEU A 443 32.61 27.23 14.80
CA LEU A 443 32.70 26.99 16.26
C LEU A 443 33.52 28.14 16.92
N PRO A 444 33.38 28.43 18.23
CA PRO A 444 34.07 27.61 19.24
C PRO A 444 33.32 27.40 20.57
N PHE A 445 33.65 26.24 21.17
CA PHE A 445 33.90 25.90 22.57
C PHE A 445 33.02 26.37 23.74
N SER A 446 32.80 25.36 24.59
CA SER A 446 32.36 25.22 25.99
C SER A 446 33.07 26.15 27.01
N PRO A 447 32.80 26.08 28.34
CA PRO A 447 32.61 24.87 29.17
C PRO A 447 31.19 24.36 29.32
#